data_AF-A0A8T0A5A4-F1
#
_entry.id   AF-A0A8T0A5A4-F1
#
_cell.length_a   1.000
_cell.length_b   1.000
_cell.length_c   1.000
_cell.angle_alpha   90.00
_cell.angle_beta   90.00
_cell.angle_gamma   90.00
#
_symmetry.space_group_name_H-M   'P 1'
#
loop_
_entity.id
_entity.type
_entity.pdbx_description
1 polymer ?
#
loop_
_entity_poly.entity_id
_entity_poly.type
_entity_poly.pdbx_seq_one_letter_code
_entity_poly.pdbx_strand_id
1 'polypeptide(L)'
;MAEPRDYVGDFLSEFKHEIVVRARQVNDITEAVFSQSLIDDRAVPQIQAASTEQETMRLLFQALERAPSQHKVPFHLILRMTEPELIHELERRQRNSKHTQTEEDLPLGKMKEEDWKSGHKVELDTKKYSLMRRKLEKMEQEINREKDRLERMRVELERERNLLADKHIEIVRERQNCENVHAEVQKAKQEIEKSRENLKLEADRLNQLTAEMLKEKELMENRRKETLRESQLFYRKKEELNKNIEAMRNEIKQMQDTKTKLTRQMQDAEAKLEKAVKEMHELNQLKMDLQRQDEETESKIVQSNMKEIERLKAEILKQKEEVENKMQLVKTEAEKVRRVKEEMQQQREELEAKMQWAKREMEEMEILKKEMDRKKKDLDQKMKQTTRRKGEIDRMRMEIEKEKEEMERKREEIQKAREDFQIRIEENRIQTEEKEGINSKIVNLIYQIERTREIVGDATFYMEKNTSESQLGAVEVNKMKGEMQRLVVEIEHIREMLQCLKTQMEQSKEVLRKEKESCEC
;
A
#
# COMPACT_ATOMS: atom_id res chain seq x y z
N MET A 1 38.75 53.36 25.13
CA MET A 1 38.10 52.04 25.03
C MET A 1 36.66 52.22 25.50
N ALA A 2 35.71 52.42 24.59
CA ALA A 2 34.30 52.53 24.92
C ALA A 2 33.68 51.15 24.70
N GLU A 3 33.02 50.58 25.71
CA GLU A 3 32.29 49.32 25.58
C GLU A 3 31.21 49.43 24.49
N PRO A 4 30.99 48.40 23.66
CA PRO A 4 29.91 48.40 22.69
C PRO A 4 28.57 48.45 23.42
N ARG A 5 27.81 49.53 23.24
CA ARG A 5 26.47 49.68 23.83
C ARG A 5 25.54 48.60 23.27
N ASP A 6 25.04 47.72 24.14
CA ASP A 6 24.03 46.70 23.83
C ASP A 6 22.65 47.38 23.68
N TYR A 7 22.42 48.05 22.54
CA TYR A 7 21.20 48.83 22.27
C TYR A 7 19.92 48.02 22.51
N VAL A 8 19.93 46.73 22.15
CA VAL A 8 18.78 45.84 22.30
C VAL A 8 18.62 45.40 23.75
N GLY A 9 19.72 45.10 24.46
CA GLY A 9 19.66 44.80 25.88
C GLY A 9 19.21 45.98 26.73
N ASP A 10 19.64 47.20 26.40
CA ASP A 10 19.19 48.42 27.06
C ASP A 10 17.68 48.63 26.86
N PHE A 11 17.19 48.46 25.63
CA PHE A 11 15.76 48.54 25.31
C PHE A 11 14.92 47.51 26.08
N LEU A 12 15.32 46.24 26.07
CA LEU A 12 14.58 45.17 26.76
C LEU A 12 14.58 45.37 28.28
N SER A 13 15.63 45.95 28.85
CA SER A 13 15.72 46.24 30.28
C SER A 13 14.87 47.45 30.67
N GLU A 14 14.90 48.52 29.87
CA GLU A 14 14.15 49.76 30.07
C GLU A 14 12.63 49.52 29.98
N PHE A 15 12.18 48.74 29.00
CA PHE A 15 10.77 48.51 28.74
C PHE A 15 10.23 47.15 29.23
N LYS A 16 11.02 46.39 30.02
CA LYS A 16 10.64 45.07 30.55
C LYS A 16 9.25 45.05 31.17
N HIS A 17 8.98 45.99 32.08
CA HIS A 17 7.70 46.05 32.79
C HIS A 17 6.54 46.34 31.84
N GLU A 18 6.74 47.23 30.87
CA GLU A 18 5.71 47.65 29.92
C GLU A 18 5.39 46.53 28.93
N ILE A 19 6.40 45.76 28.51
CA ILE A 19 6.22 44.59 27.65
C ILE A 19 5.49 43.47 28.41
N VAL A 20 5.89 43.16 29.65
CA VAL A 20 5.25 42.11 30.46
C VAL A 20 3.77 42.40 30.73
N VAL A 21 3.39 43.67 30.93
CA VAL A 21 2.01 44.07 31.23
C VAL A 21 1.15 44.22 29.98
N ARG A 22 1.73 44.67 28.86
CA ARG A 22 0.97 45.06 27.65
C ARG A 22 1.00 44.04 26.52
N ALA A 23 1.85 43.01 26.59
CA ALA A 23 1.86 41.93 25.59
C ALA A 23 0.53 41.16 25.61
N ARG A 24 -0.03 40.92 24.43
CA ARG A 24 -1.31 40.24 24.21
C ARG A 24 -1.13 38.86 23.58
N GLN A 25 -0.03 38.63 22.86
CA GLN A 25 0.31 37.39 22.17
C GLN A 25 1.37 36.58 22.94
N VAL A 26 1.15 36.39 24.24
CA VAL A 26 2.14 35.74 25.12
C VAL A 26 2.41 34.29 24.72
N ASN A 27 1.40 33.54 24.30
CA ASN A 27 1.57 32.14 23.88
C ASN A 27 2.41 32.04 22.60
N ASP A 28 2.17 32.90 21.61
CA ASP A 28 2.91 32.92 20.34
C ASP A 28 4.37 33.33 20.57
N ILE A 29 4.61 34.29 21.47
CA ILE A 29 5.97 34.66 21.92
C ILE A 29 6.64 33.46 22.60
N THR A 30 5.94 32.77 23.49
CA THR A 30 6.46 31.63 24.25
C THR A 30 6.86 30.48 23.32
N GLU A 31 5.98 30.14 22.37
CA GLU A 31 6.21 29.08 21.39
C GLU A 31 7.38 29.42 20.45
N ALA A 32 7.48 30.67 20.00
CA ALA A 32 8.61 31.13 19.20
C ALA A 32 9.94 31.10 19.96
N VAL A 33 9.93 31.45 21.26
CA VAL A 33 11.10 31.40 22.14
C VAL A 33 11.58 29.97 22.36
N PHE A 34 10.67 29.02 22.56
CA PHE A 34 11.02 27.59 22.70
C PHE A 34 11.50 27.00 21.37
N SER A 35 10.86 27.36 20.26
CA SER A 35 11.22 26.87 18.92
C SER A 35 12.60 27.33 18.47
N GLN A 36 13.05 28.48 18.96
CA GLN A 36 14.39 29.03 18.68
C GLN A 36 15.42 28.71 19.79
N SER A 37 15.06 27.88 20.79
CA SER A 37 15.93 27.46 21.90
C SER A 37 16.64 28.63 22.60
N LEU A 38 15.93 29.75 22.79
CA LEU A 38 16.53 30.97 23.33
C LEU A 38 16.72 30.93 24.86
N ILE A 39 16.14 29.94 25.53
CA ILE A 39 16.23 29.73 26.98
C ILE A 39 16.63 28.27 27.29
N ASP A 40 17.13 28.03 28.50
CA ASP A 40 17.51 26.68 28.96
C ASP A 40 16.27 25.79 29.12
N ASP A 41 16.34 24.54 28.63
CA ASP A 41 15.29 23.53 28.71
C ASP A 41 14.80 23.28 30.16
N ARG A 42 15.62 23.56 31.17
CA ARG A 42 15.25 23.48 32.59
C ARG A 42 14.22 24.52 33.02
N ALA A 43 14.12 25.65 32.32
CA ALA A 43 13.18 26.73 32.62
C ALA A 43 11.81 26.53 31.95
N VAL A 44 11.74 25.72 30.88
CA VAL A 44 10.53 25.48 30.07
C VAL A 44 9.34 24.96 30.91
N PRO A 45 9.50 23.95 31.80
CA PRO A 45 8.39 23.45 32.60
C PRO A 45 7.83 24.47 33.59
N GLN A 46 8.67 25.39 34.09
CA GLN A 46 8.26 26.44 35.03
C GLN A 46 7.45 27.53 34.33
N ILE A 47 7.81 27.85 33.09
CA ILE A 47 7.10 28.83 32.24
C ILE A 47 5.75 28.26 31.78
N GLN A 48 5.70 26.97 31.41
CA GLN A 48 4.45 26.30 31.01
C GLN A 48 3.47 26.11 32.18
N ALA A 49 3.97 26.00 33.41
CA ALA A 49 3.15 25.87 34.62
C ALA A 49 2.62 27.21 35.18
N ALA A 50 2.94 28.34 34.53
CA ALA A 50 2.47 29.64 34.97
C ALA A 50 0.94 29.77 34.85
N SER A 51 0.32 30.39 35.86
CA SER A 51 -1.15 30.51 35.95
C SER A 51 -1.73 31.72 35.21
N THR A 52 -0.91 32.70 34.83
CA THR A 52 -1.32 33.91 34.11
C THR A 52 -0.32 34.27 33.02
N GLU A 53 -0.79 34.90 31.96
CA GLU A 53 0.04 35.33 30.82
C GLU A 53 1.12 36.35 31.23
N GLN A 54 0.82 37.23 32.20
CA GLN A 54 1.81 38.16 32.74
C GLN A 54 2.91 37.43 33.52
N GLU A 55 2.57 36.37 34.25
CA GLU A 55 3.55 35.55 34.96
C GLU A 55 4.40 34.72 33.98
N THR A 56 3.79 34.21 32.89
CA THR A 56 4.53 33.57 31.79
C THR A 56 5.55 34.52 31.18
N MET A 57 5.16 35.76 30.84
CA MET A 57 6.09 36.78 30.31
C MET A 57 7.17 37.15 31.32
N ARG A 58 6.82 37.28 32.61
CA ARG A 58 7.80 37.58 33.66
C ARG A 58 8.86 36.48 33.79
N LEU A 59 8.44 35.21 33.78
CA LEU A 59 9.33 34.06 33.85
C LEU A 59 10.17 33.90 32.56
N LEU A 60 9.62 34.22 31.40
CA LEU A 60 10.37 34.27 30.13
C LEU A 60 11.50 35.29 30.17
N PHE A 61 11.21 36.53 30.60
CA PHE A 61 12.26 37.55 30.74
C PHE A 61 13.30 37.16 31.81
N GLN A 62 12.89 36.50 32.90
CA GLN A 62 13.82 36.00 33.92
C GLN A 62 14.72 34.87 33.40
N ALA A 63 14.19 33.98 32.56
CA ALA A 63 14.96 32.92 31.91
C ALA A 63 15.91 33.50 30.85
N LEU A 64 15.48 34.54 30.12
CA LEU A 64 16.30 35.23 29.13
C LEU A 64 17.44 36.05 29.76
N GLU A 65 17.24 36.63 30.95
CA GLU A 65 18.31 37.31 31.71
C GLU A 65 19.43 36.36 32.17
N ARG A 66 19.11 35.06 32.33
CA ARG A 66 20.08 34.01 32.64
C ARG A 66 20.72 33.41 31.38
N ALA A 67 20.18 33.70 30.19
CA ALA A 67 20.68 33.22 28.92
C ALA A 67 21.82 34.12 28.39
N PRO A 68 22.63 33.65 27.42
CA PRO A 68 23.67 34.46 26.81
C PRO A 68 23.11 35.73 26.14
N SER A 69 23.88 36.84 26.20
CA SER A 69 23.45 38.16 25.65
C SER A 69 23.10 38.12 24.16
N GLN A 70 23.64 37.16 23.41
CA GLN A 70 23.32 36.93 22.01
C GLN A 70 21.84 36.56 21.76
N HIS A 71 21.11 36.06 22.77
CA HIS A 71 19.69 35.69 22.65
C HIS A 71 18.74 36.88 22.78
N LYS A 72 19.23 38.04 23.24
CA LYS A 72 18.42 39.27 23.35
C LYS A 72 17.98 39.81 21.98
N VAL A 73 18.82 39.67 20.95
CA VAL A 73 18.52 40.13 19.59
C VAL A 73 17.43 39.27 18.94
N PRO A 74 17.52 37.93 18.90
CA PRO A 74 16.43 37.07 18.46
C PRO A 74 15.13 37.29 19.24
N PHE A 75 15.21 37.46 20.56
CA PHE A 75 14.01 37.71 21.38
C PHE A 75 13.34 39.04 21.02
N HIS A 76 14.12 40.11 20.82
CA HIS A 76 13.58 41.39 20.36
C HIS A 76 12.95 41.29 18.96
N LEU A 77 13.51 40.47 18.05
CA LEU A 77 12.90 40.20 16.75
C LEU A 77 11.58 39.44 16.88
N ILE A 78 11.50 38.44 17.76
CA ILE A 78 10.23 37.75 18.06
C ILE A 78 9.18 38.74 18.55
N LEU A 79 9.54 39.62 19.50
CA LEU A 79 8.63 40.66 19.99
C LEU A 79 8.20 41.61 18.88
N ARG A 80 9.09 41.98 17.96
CA ARG A 80 8.74 42.86 16.83
C ARG A 80 7.80 42.21 15.82
N MET A 81 7.85 40.89 15.69
CA MET A 81 7.00 40.12 14.78
C MET A 81 5.62 39.81 15.37
N THR A 82 5.58 39.54 16.68
CA THR A 82 4.34 39.19 17.42
C THR A 82 3.60 40.42 17.94
N GLU A 83 4.33 41.42 18.41
CA GLU A 83 3.80 42.66 19.01
C GLU A 83 4.32 43.92 18.29
N PRO A 84 4.10 44.06 16.98
CA PRO A 84 4.71 45.13 16.17
C PRO A 84 4.28 46.53 16.62
N GLU A 85 3.02 46.71 17.00
CA GLU A 85 2.48 48.01 17.43
C GLU A 85 3.07 48.46 18.76
N LEU A 86 3.15 47.54 19.73
CA LEU A 86 3.73 47.79 21.05
C LEU A 86 5.23 48.10 20.94
N ILE A 87 5.99 47.28 20.20
CA ILE A 87 7.43 47.47 20.07
C ILE A 87 7.76 48.74 19.28
N HIS A 88 7.01 49.05 18.21
CA HIS A 88 7.21 50.29 17.47
C HIS A 88 6.91 51.55 18.32
N GLU A 89 5.88 51.49 19.16
CA GLU A 89 5.56 52.57 20.10
C GLU A 89 6.71 52.80 21.12
N LEU A 90 7.21 51.73 21.72
CA LEU A 90 8.28 51.76 22.72
C LEU A 90 9.61 52.22 22.13
N GLU A 91 9.98 51.74 20.94
CA GLU A 91 11.19 52.19 20.23
C GLU A 91 11.13 53.69 19.90
N ARG A 92 9.96 54.18 19.50
CA ARG A 92 9.76 55.61 19.23
C ARG A 92 9.89 56.43 20.51
N ARG A 93 9.39 55.95 21.66
CA ARG A 93 9.58 56.59 22.96
C ARG A 93 11.06 56.65 23.35
N GLN A 94 11.81 55.58 23.12
CA GLN A 94 13.25 55.55 23.40
C GLN A 94 14.05 56.54 22.54
N ARG A 95 13.65 56.73 21.27
CA ARG A 95 14.27 57.71 20.36
C ARG A 95 13.91 59.15 20.73
N ASN A 96 12.65 59.40 21.10
CA ASN A 96 12.19 60.74 21.45
C ASN A 96 12.73 61.21 22.81
N SER A 97 12.98 60.28 23.75
CA SER A 97 13.65 60.56 25.03
C SER A 97 15.10 61.04 24.86
N LYS A 98 15.74 60.76 23.71
CA LYS A 98 17.15 61.11 23.41
C LYS A 98 17.32 62.41 22.61
N HIS A 99 16.24 63.13 22.24
CA HIS A 99 16.29 64.26 21.29
C HIS A 99 15.99 65.66 21.87
N THR A 100 16.08 65.86 23.18
CA THR A 100 15.89 67.19 23.82
C THR A 100 17.20 67.91 24.19
N GLN A 101 18.33 67.57 23.58
CA GLN A 101 19.56 68.34 23.74
C GLN A 101 20.26 68.50 22.39
N THR A 102 20.61 69.75 22.08
CA THR A 102 21.45 70.24 20.97
C THR A 102 20.70 70.71 19.71
N GLU A 103 20.19 71.94 19.76
CA GLU A 103 20.29 72.90 18.63
C GLU A 103 20.03 74.33 19.14
N GLU A 104 21.09 75.00 19.61
CA GLU A 104 21.16 76.46 19.70
C GLU A 104 22.64 76.84 19.84
N ASP A 105 23.12 77.74 18.96
CA ASP A 105 24.45 78.40 18.86
C ASP A 105 25.02 78.21 17.44
N LEU A 106 25.14 79.20 16.53
CA LEU A 106 25.94 80.44 16.58
C LEU A 106 25.83 81.16 15.18
N PRO A 107 26.34 82.39 14.95
CA PRO A 107 25.49 83.53 14.59
C PRO A 107 25.82 84.21 13.23
N LEU A 108 24.88 85.04 12.77
CA LEU A 108 24.97 85.89 11.58
C LEU A 108 25.85 87.13 11.84
N GLY A 109 27.09 87.11 11.33
CA GLY A 109 28.02 88.25 11.40
C GLY A 109 27.76 89.30 10.33
N LYS A 110 27.28 90.49 10.73
CA LYS A 110 27.17 91.71 9.91
C LYS A 110 28.57 92.26 9.58
N MET A 111 28.82 92.59 8.31
CA MET A 111 29.92 93.48 7.94
C MET A 111 29.39 94.88 7.58
N LYS A 112 30.12 95.88 8.09
CA LYS A 112 29.82 97.30 8.15
C LYS A 112 29.99 97.99 6.79
N GLU A 113 29.09 98.93 6.51
CA GLU A 113 29.27 100.01 5.53
C GLU A 113 30.26 101.04 6.07
N GLU A 114 31.24 101.43 5.25
CA GLU A 114 31.92 102.71 5.35
C GLU A 114 32.09 103.30 3.95
N ASP A 115 31.68 104.56 3.82
CA ASP A 115 31.62 105.36 2.60
C ASP A 115 32.71 106.44 2.65
N TRP A 116 33.52 106.61 1.59
CA TRP A 116 34.14 107.89 1.21
C TRP A 116 34.45 107.96 -0.31
N LYS A 117 33.57 108.68 -1.02
CA LYS A 117 33.76 109.69 -2.09
C LYS A 117 35.00 109.69 -3.03
N SER A 118 34.63 109.67 -4.32
CA SER A 118 34.93 110.66 -5.39
C SER A 118 36.28 110.65 -6.13
N GLY A 119 36.18 110.39 -7.44
CA GLY A 119 37.17 110.72 -8.48
C GLY A 119 37.50 109.48 -9.32
N HIS A 120 37.24 109.51 -10.64
CA HIS A 120 37.37 108.41 -11.61
C HIS A 120 36.16 107.45 -11.70
N LYS A 121 34.95 107.98 -11.90
CA LYS A 121 33.73 107.15 -11.96
C LYS A 121 33.65 106.22 -13.19
N VAL A 122 34.05 106.67 -14.39
CA VAL A 122 33.83 105.88 -15.62
C VAL A 122 34.85 104.74 -15.82
N GLU A 123 36.13 104.97 -15.52
CA GLU A 123 37.19 103.96 -15.68
C GLU A 123 37.19 102.90 -14.57
N LEU A 124 36.83 103.30 -13.36
CA LEU A 124 36.78 102.44 -12.18
C LEU A 124 35.49 101.58 -12.20
N ASP A 125 34.38 102.11 -12.73
CA ASP A 125 33.17 101.32 -13.00
C ASP A 125 33.39 100.31 -14.13
N THR A 126 34.16 100.66 -15.18
CA THR A 126 34.52 99.70 -16.25
C THR A 126 35.45 98.59 -15.75
N LYS A 127 36.42 98.91 -14.87
CA LYS A 127 37.28 97.92 -14.22
C LYS A 127 36.52 97.06 -13.19
N LYS A 128 35.59 97.64 -12.43
CA LYS A 128 34.68 96.90 -11.54
C LYS A 128 33.77 95.97 -12.32
N TYR A 129 33.20 96.44 -13.43
CA TYR A 129 32.32 95.66 -14.29
C TYR A 129 33.06 94.52 -14.98
N SER A 130 34.29 94.75 -15.47
CA SER A 130 35.12 93.67 -16.05
C SER A 130 35.60 92.65 -15.00
N LEU A 131 35.89 93.08 -13.77
CA LEU A 131 36.19 92.16 -12.66
C LEU A 131 34.97 91.35 -12.23
N MET A 132 33.80 92.00 -12.14
CA MET A 132 32.53 91.34 -11.81
C MET A 132 32.14 90.33 -12.90
N ARG A 133 32.32 90.68 -14.18
CA ARG A 133 32.12 89.78 -15.32
C ARG A 133 33.03 88.56 -15.26
N ARG A 134 34.32 88.73 -14.96
CA ARG A 134 35.25 87.60 -14.77
C ARG A 134 34.89 86.72 -13.57
N LYS A 135 34.36 87.31 -12.48
CA LYS A 135 33.87 86.54 -11.33
C LYS A 135 32.61 85.74 -11.69
N LEU A 136 31.68 86.34 -12.45
CA LEU A 136 30.50 85.66 -12.98
C LEU A 136 30.87 84.53 -13.95
N GLU A 137 31.79 84.75 -14.87
CA GLU A 137 32.29 83.72 -15.80
C GLU A 137 32.94 82.54 -15.06
N LYS A 138 33.71 82.80 -13.99
CA LYS A 138 34.27 81.73 -13.14
C LYS A 138 33.20 80.96 -12.39
N MET A 139 32.23 81.68 -11.81
CA MET A 139 31.08 81.07 -11.11
C MET A 139 30.23 80.25 -12.09
N GLU A 140 30.03 80.72 -13.31
CA GLU A 140 29.30 80.01 -14.36
C GLU A 140 30.03 78.74 -14.81
N GLN A 141 31.37 78.80 -14.96
CA GLN A 141 32.18 77.60 -15.22
C GLN A 141 32.10 76.60 -14.07
N GLU A 142 32.08 77.05 -12.82
CA GLU A 142 31.96 76.20 -11.64
C GLU A 142 30.57 75.55 -11.56
N ILE A 143 29.51 76.34 -11.79
CA ILE A 143 28.13 75.85 -11.91
C ILE A 143 28.02 74.81 -13.03
N ASN A 144 28.63 75.03 -14.19
CA ASN A 144 28.60 74.07 -15.30
C ASN A 144 29.35 72.77 -14.95
N ARG A 145 30.52 72.85 -14.27
CA ARG A 145 31.22 71.65 -13.81
C ARG A 145 30.40 70.85 -12.79
N GLU A 146 29.71 71.53 -11.87
CA GLU A 146 28.82 70.86 -10.91
C GLU A 146 27.57 70.29 -11.58
N LYS A 147 27.01 70.96 -12.59
CA LYS A 147 25.93 70.41 -13.42
C LYS A 147 26.37 69.13 -14.13
N ASP A 148 27.55 69.11 -14.73
CA ASP A 148 28.09 67.92 -15.39
C ASP A 148 28.33 66.76 -14.40
N ARG A 149 28.73 67.07 -13.15
CA ARG A 149 28.86 66.06 -12.09
C ARG A 149 27.49 65.52 -11.67
N LEU A 150 26.51 66.40 -11.46
CA LEU A 150 25.14 66.01 -11.13
C LEU A 150 24.52 65.16 -12.24
N GLU A 151 24.77 65.49 -13.50
CA GLU A 151 24.25 64.71 -14.63
C GLU A 151 24.88 63.31 -14.70
N ARG A 152 26.20 63.19 -14.45
CA ARG A 152 26.84 61.86 -14.33
C ARG A 152 26.24 61.03 -13.20
N MET A 153 26.04 61.63 -12.02
CA MET A 153 25.39 60.93 -10.89
C MET A 153 23.94 60.54 -11.21
N ARG A 154 23.18 61.39 -11.92
CA ARG A 154 21.80 61.05 -12.35
C ARG A 154 21.78 59.83 -13.26
N VAL A 155 22.68 59.77 -14.25
CA VAL A 155 22.76 58.64 -15.17
C VAL A 155 23.19 57.36 -14.45
N GLU A 156 24.13 57.44 -13.49
CA GLU A 156 24.53 56.30 -12.66
C GLU A 156 23.37 55.81 -11.77
N LEU A 157 22.66 56.72 -11.09
CA LEU A 157 21.49 56.37 -10.29
C LEU A 157 20.38 55.72 -11.13
N GLU A 158 20.14 56.20 -12.36
CA GLU A 158 19.16 55.59 -13.25
C GLU A 158 19.58 54.19 -13.70
N ARG A 159 20.87 53.95 -13.94
CA ARG A 159 21.39 52.60 -14.23
C ARG A 159 21.22 51.66 -13.03
N GLU A 160 21.57 52.11 -11.82
CA GLU A 160 21.36 51.34 -10.60
C GLU A 160 19.89 51.02 -10.36
N ARG A 161 19.01 51.99 -10.60
CA ARG A 161 17.55 51.81 -10.49
C ARG A 161 17.05 50.74 -11.46
N ASN A 162 17.49 50.76 -12.72
CA ASN A 162 17.12 49.75 -13.71
C ASN A 162 17.65 48.36 -13.33
N LEU A 163 18.90 48.28 -12.85
CA LEU A 163 19.48 47.01 -12.37
C LEU A 163 18.70 46.45 -11.17
N LEU A 164 18.27 47.31 -10.24
CA LEU A 164 17.43 46.91 -9.11
C LEU A 164 16.04 46.44 -9.57
N ALA A 165 15.46 47.09 -10.59
CA ALA A 165 14.18 46.65 -11.17
C ALA A 165 14.30 45.26 -11.82
N ASP A 166 15.37 45.02 -12.58
CA ASP A 166 15.64 43.71 -13.20
C ASP A 166 15.82 42.61 -12.13
N LYS A 167 16.62 42.89 -11.09
CA LYS A 167 16.78 41.96 -9.94
C LYS A 167 15.46 41.71 -9.22
N HIS A 168 14.60 42.72 -9.07
CA HIS A 168 13.29 42.53 -8.46
C HIS A 168 12.40 41.61 -9.31
N ILE A 169 12.42 41.74 -10.64
CA ILE A 169 11.69 40.83 -11.53
C ILE A 169 12.20 39.39 -11.37
N GLU A 170 13.52 39.21 -11.29
CA GLU A 170 14.15 37.90 -11.07
C GLU A 170 13.74 37.29 -9.73
N ILE A 171 13.82 38.04 -8.63
CA ILE A 171 13.38 37.60 -7.30
C ILE A 171 11.91 37.17 -7.29
N VAL A 172 11.03 37.92 -7.98
CA VAL A 172 9.61 37.57 -8.08
C VAL A 172 9.41 36.26 -8.84
N ARG A 173 10.14 36.04 -9.94
CA ARG A 173 10.09 34.76 -10.67
C ARG A 173 10.60 33.61 -9.82
N GLU A 174 11.72 33.78 -9.14
CA GLU A 174 12.26 32.77 -8.24
C GLU A 174 11.28 32.44 -7.11
N ARG A 175 10.64 33.46 -6.53
CA ARG A 175 9.59 33.27 -5.51
C ARG A 175 8.42 32.46 -6.04
N GLN A 176 7.92 32.77 -7.24
CA GLN A 176 6.84 32.00 -7.86
C GLN A 176 7.26 30.55 -8.13
N ASN A 177 8.50 30.33 -8.57
CA ASN A 177 9.03 28.99 -8.78
C ASN A 177 9.13 28.21 -7.46
N CYS A 178 9.59 28.85 -6.37
CA CYS A 178 9.61 28.24 -5.05
C CYS A 178 8.20 27.89 -4.54
N GLU A 179 7.20 28.75 -4.78
CA GLU A 179 5.81 28.48 -4.43
C GLU A 179 5.24 27.28 -5.22
N ASN A 180 5.53 27.20 -6.53
CA ASN A 180 5.12 26.07 -7.36
C ASN A 180 5.74 24.75 -6.89
N VAL A 181 7.06 24.74 -6.65
CA VAL A 181 7.77 23.57 -6.12
C VAL A 181 7.22 23.19 -4.74
N HIS A 182 6.92 24.16 -3.89
CA HIS A 182 6.30 23.89 -2.59
C HIS A 182 4.94 23.18 -2.75
N ALA A 183 4.09 23.64 -3.68
CA ALA A 183 2.80 23.02 -3.95
C ALA A 183 2.94 21.57 -4.47
N GLU A 184 3.91 21.32 -5.35
CA GLU A 184 4.23 19.96 -5.84
C GLU A 184 4.71 19.04 -4.72
N VAL A 185 5.62 19.53 -3.87
CA VAL A 185 6.11 18.77 -2.70
C VAL A 185 4.97 18.44 -1.73
N GLN A 186 4.03 19.35 -1.50
CA GLN A 186 2.87 19.07 -0.65
C GLN A 186 1.95 17.99 -1.26
N LYS A 187 1.71 18.02 -2.57
CA LYS A 187 0.96 16.96 -3.27
C LYS A 187 1.65 15.62 -3.16
N ALA A 188 2.95 15.56 -3.45
CA ALA A 188 3.75 14.35 -3.33
C ALA A 188 3.74 13.80 -1.90
N LYS A 189 3.81 14.67 -0.88
CA LYS A 189 3.71 14.29 0.53
C LYS A 189 2.36 13.62 0.84
N GLN A 190 1.24 14.19 0.38
CA GLN A 190 -0.09 13.61 0.58
C GLN A 190 -0.24 12.24 -0.12
N GLU A 191 0.33 12.08 -1.30
CA GLU A 191 0.31 10.80 -2.03
C GLU A 191 1.14 9.72 -1.30
N ILE A 192 2.33 10.09 -0.80
CA ILE A 192 3.17 9.21 0.01
C ILE A 192 2.43 8.80 1.29
N GLU A 193 1.72 9.71 1.93
CA GLU A 193 0.96 9.44 3.15
C GLU A 193 -0.18 8.44 2.88
N LYS A 194 -0.96 8.63 1.82
CA LYS A 194 -1.98 7.67 1.36
C LYS A 194 -1.38 6.30 1.03
N SER A 195 -0.24 6.27 0.33
CA SER A 195 0.47 5.03 0.01
C SER A 195 0.94 4.30 1.28
N ARG A 196 1.44 5.04 2.26
CA ARG A 196 1.87 4.51 3.55
C ARG A 196 0.72 3.92 4.35
N GLU A 197 -0.45 4.56 4.35
CA GLU A 197 -1.66 4.03 4.98
C GLU A 197 -2.13 2.73 4.31
N ASN A 198 -2.16 2.69 2.98
CA ASN A 198 -2.50 1.48 2.23
C ASN A 198 -1.51 0.34 2.52
N LEU A 199 -0.21 0.63 2.55
CA LEU A 199 0.81 -0.35 2.91
C LEU A 199 0.64 -0.87 4.34
N LYS A 200 0.23 -0.01 5.28
CA LYS A 200 -0.06 -0.43 6.66
C LYS A 200 -1.26 -1.38 6.71
N LEU A 201 -2.35 -1.06 6.02
CA LEU A 201 -3.53 -1.93 5.93
C LEU A 201 -3.21 -3.29 5.31
N GLU A 202 -2.41 -3.31 4.24
CA GLU A 202 -1.99 -4.56 3.61
C GLU A 202 -1.04 -5.37 4.51
N ALA A 203 -0.14 -4.71 5.24
CA ALA A 203 0.70 -5.36 6.24
C ALA A 203 -0.13 -6.01 7.36
N ASP A 204 -1.16 -5.32 7.86
CA ASP A 204 -2.08 -5.85 8.86
C ASP A 204 -2.86 -7.06 8.32
N ARG A 205 -3.30 -7.00 7.07
CA ARG A 205 -3.96 -8.12 6.38
C ARG A 205 -3.04 -9.34 6.21
N LEU A 206 -1.78 -9.13 5.84
CA LEU A 206 -0.78 -10.19 5.74
C LEU A 206 -0.47 -10.82 7.09
N ASN A 207 -0.39 -10.00 8.15
CA ASN A 207 -0.21 -10.50 9.52
C ASN A 207 -1.39 -11.36 9.96
N GLN A 208 -2.63 -10.95 9.63
CA GLN A 208 -3.82 -11.75 9.90
C GLN A 208 -3.79 -13.09 9.16
N LEU A 209 -3.51 -13.09 7.86
CA LEU A 209 -3.41 -14.32 7.06
C LEU A 209 -2.31 -15.24 7.59
N THR A 210 -1.18 -14.68 8.01
CA THR A 210 -0.08 -15.45 8.61
C THR A 210 -0.51 -16.12 9.92
N ALA A 211 -1.25 -15.40 10.77
CA ALA A 211 -1.79 -15.97 12.00
C ALA A 211 -2.83 -17.07 11.74
N GLU A 212 -3.68 -16.91 10.74
CA GLU A 212 -4.64 -17.92 10.30
C GLU A 212 -3.94 -19.18 9.76
N MET A 213 -2.93 -19.01 8.91
CA MET A 213 -2.11 -20.15 8.43
C MET A 213 -1.40 -20.89 9.56
N LEU A 214 -0.88 -20.17 10.56
CA LEU A 214 -0.24 -20.81 11.72
C LEU A 214 -1.23 -21.66 12.51
N LYS A 215 -2.45 -21.16 12.74
CA LYS A 215 -3.53 -21.92 13.38
C LYS A 215 -3.93 -23.14 12.55
N GLU A 216 -4.05 -22.99 11.23
CA GLU A 216 -4.38 -24.11 10.35
C GLU A 216 -3.27 -25.17 10.33
N LYS A 217 -2.00 -24.76 10.30
CA LYS A 217 -0.85 -25.66 10.40
C LYS A 217 -0.88 -26.46 11.70
N GLU A 218 -1.17 -25.81 12.83
CA GLU A 218 -1.30 -26.48 14.12
C GLU A 218 -2.46 -27.49 14.15
N LEU A 219 -3.63 -27.11 13.62
CA LEU A 219 -4.77 -28.02 13.48
C LEU A 219 -4.44 -29.25 12.62
N MET A 220 -3.73 -29.03 11.51
CA MET A 220 -3.28 -30.10 10.62
C MET A 220 -2.25 -31.01 11.29
N GLU A 221 -1.34 -30.45 12.09
CA GLU A 221 -0.38 -31.24 12.88
C GLU A 221 -1.09 -32.08 13.95
N ASN A 222 -2.08 -31.52 14.64
CA ASN A 222 -2.87 -32.24 15.63
C ASN A 222 -3.65 -33.39 15.01
N ARG A 223 -4.31 -33.17 13.86
CA ARG A 223 -4.96 -34.23 13.08
C ARG A 223 -4.01 -35.34 12.65
N ARG A 224 -2.78 -34.98 12.22
CA ARG A 224 -1.74 -35.97 11.88
C ARG A 224 -1.35 -36.81 13.10
N LYS A 225 -1.16 -36.19 14.26
CA LYS A 225 -0.85 -36.89 15.52
C LYS A 225 -1.99 -37.84 15.93
N GLU A 226 -3.24 -37.40 15.81
CA GLU A 226 -4.41 -38.22 16.11
C GLU A 226 -4.54 -39.42 15.16
N THR A 227 -4.42 -39.19 13.85
CA THR A 227 -4.41 -40.26 12.84
C THR A 227 -3.30 -41.28 13.11
N LEU A 228 -2.11 -40.82 13.53
CA LEU A 228 -1.01 -41.69 13.89
C LEU A 228 -1.34 -42.55 15.13
N ARG A 229 -1.96 -41.97 16.16
CA ARG A 229 -2.40 -42.71 17.36
C ARG A 229 -3.46 -43.74 17.03
N GLU A 230 -4.45 -43.39 16.22
CA GLU A 230 -5.49 -44.32 15.75
C GLU A 230 -4.89 -45.48 14.97
N SER A 231 -3.95 -45.19 14.06
CA SER A 231 -3.23 -46.21 13.29
C SER A 231 -2.45 -47.15 14.21
N GLN A 232 -1.71 -46.62 15.20
CA GLN A 232 -1.01 -47.43 16.20
C GLN A 232 -1.98 -48.33 17.00
N LEU A 233 -3.13 -47.79 17.41
CA LEU A 233 -4.15 -48.56 18.11
C LEU A 233 -4.72 -49.67 17.23
N PHE A 234 -4.96 -49.38 15.94
CA PHE A 234 -5.39 -50.37 14.97
C PHE A 234 -4.37 -51.50 14.80
N TYR A 235 -3.08 -51.18 14.67
CA TYR A 235 -2.02 -52.19 14.58
C TYR A 235 -1.95 -53.06 15.84
N ARG A 236 -2.08 -52.47 17.04
CA ARG A 236 -2.14 -53.24 18.30
C ARG A 236 -3.34 -54.19 18.34
N LYS A 237 -4.54 -53.68 18.01
CA LYS A 237 -5.76 -54.52 17.94
C LYS A 237 -5.63 -55.64 16.92
N LYS A 238 -5.04 -55.36 15.75
CA LYS A 238 -4.76 -56.38 14.72
C LYS A 238 -3.82 -57.46 15.24
N GLU A 239 -2.78 -57.09 15.99
CA GLU A 239 -1.84 -58.03 16.58
C GLU A 239 -2.50 -58.90 17.66
N GLU A 240 -3.32 -58.31 18.53
CA GLU A 240 -4.13 -59.05 19.53
C GLU A 240 -5.09 -60.03 18.85
N LEU A 241 -5.80 -59.58 17.82
CA LEU A 241 -6.73 -60.41 17.07
C LEU A 241 -6.01 -61.58 16.38
N ASN A 242 -4.81 -61.35 15.85
CA ASN A 242 -3.95 -62.42 15.30
C ASN A 242 -3.53 -63.43 16.38
N LYS A 243 -3.14 -62.97 17.59
CA LYS A 243 -2.81 -63.87 18.71
C LYS A 243 -4.02 -64.73 19.09
N ASN A 244 -5.21 -64.14 19.13
CA ASN A 244 -6.46 -64.87 19.41
C ASN A 244 -6.80 -65.88 18.31
N ILE A 245 -6.64 -65.53 17.03
CA ILE A 245 -6.82 -66.46 15.92
C ILE A 245 -5.86 -67.66 16.04
N GLU A 246 -4.60 -67.40 16.38
CA GLU A 246 -3.60 -68.45 16.52
C GLU A 246 -3.91 -69.38 17.72
N ALA A 247 -4.39 -68.81 18.83
CA ALA A 247 -4.89 -69.58 19.97
C ALA A 247 -6.06 -70.50 19.57
N MET A 248 -7.08 -69.96 18.89
CA MET A 248 -8.22 -70.75 18.41
C MET A 248 -7.80 -71.83 17.42
N ARG A 249 -6.84 -71.56 16.52
CA ARG A 249 -6.30 -72.58 15.61
C ARG A 249 -5.64 -73.73 16.37
N ASN A 250 -4.88 -73.42 17.42
CA ASN A 250 -4.25 -74.43 18.26
C ASN A 250 -5.30 -75.27 19.02
N GLU A 251 -6.35 -74.65 19.55
CA GLU A 251 -7.46 -75.36 20.20
C GLU A 251 -8.21 -76.27 19.21
N ILE A 252 -8.52 -75.78 18.00
CA ILE A 252 -9.13 -76.59 16.94
C ILE A 252 -8.26 -77.79 16.60
N LYS A 253 -6.93 -77.60 16.50
CA LYS A 253 -5.99 -78.69 16.26
C LYS A 253 -6.01 -79.72 17.38
N GLN A 254 -6.02 -79.29 18.64
CA GLN A 254 -6.14 -80.19 19.80
C GLN A 254 -7.48 -80.95 19.80
N MET A 255 -8.59 -80.28 19.47
CA MET A 255 -9.90 -80.93 19.34
C MET A 255 -9.92 -81.95 18.19
N GLN A 256 -9.25 -81.68 17.06
CA GLN A 256 -9.11 -82.64 15.98
C GLN A 256 -8.27 -83.86 16.39
N ASP A 257 -7.17 -83.64 17.10
CA ASP A 257 -6.30 -84.72 17.59
C ASP A 257 -7.06 -85.62 18.59
N THR A 258 -7.84 -85.03 19.49
CA THR A 258 -8.70 -85.80 20.43
C THR A 258 -9.82 -86.53 19.69
N LYS A 259 -10.48 -85.90 18.71
CA LYS A 259 -11.47 -86.55 17.85
C LYS A 259 -10.90 -87.76 17.12
N THR A 260 -9.70 -87.66 16.52
CA THR A 260 -9.08 -88.80 15.82
C THR A 260 -8.73 -89.94 16.78
N LYS A 261 -8.26 -89.64 18.00
CA LYS A 261 -8.03 -90.64 19.04
C LYS A 261 -9.33 -91.35 19.46
N LEU A 262 -10.40 -90.61 19.72
CA LEU A 262 -11.71 -91.17 20.05
C LEU A 262 -12.27 -92.04 18.91
N THR A 263 -12.11 -91.60 17.66
CA THR A 263 -12.56 -92.37 16.49
C THR A 263 -11.82 -93.72 16.38
N ARG A 264 -10.50 -93.75 16.62
CA ARG A 264 -9.74 -95.02 16.68
C ARG A 264 -10.22 -95.91 17.82
N GLN A 265 -10.45 -95.35 19.00
CA GLN A 265 -10.98 -96.10 20.14
C GLN A 265 -12.37 -96.70 19.85
N MET A 266 -13.23 -95.96 19.14
CA MET A 266 -14.53 -96.48 18.70
C MET A 266 -14.37 -97.65 17.71
N GLN A 267 -13.52 -97.52 16.69
CA GLN A 267 -13.25 -98.60 15.73
C GLN A 267 -12.68 -99.85 16.41
N ASP A 268 -11.76 -99.68 17.37
CA ASP A 268 -11.20 -100.81 18.14
C ASP A 268 -12.28 -101.49 19.01
N ALA A 269 -13.20 -100.71 19.59
CA ALA A 269 -14.31 -101.23 20.37
C ALA A 269 -15.33 -101.98 19.49
N GLU A 270 -15.66 -101.43 18.32
CA GLU A 270 -16.51 -102.08 17.31
C GLU A 270 -15.91 -103.41 16.83
N ALA A 271 -14.61 -103.44 16.52
CA ALA A 271 -13.93 -104.67 16.12
C ALA A 271 -13.96 -105.75 17.21
N LYS A 272 -13.80 -105.36 18.48
CA LYS A 272 -13.93 -106.27 19.63
C LYS A 272 -15.37 -106.78 19.78
N LEU A 273 -16.37 -105.92 19.59
CA LEU A 273 -17.77 -106.30 19.63
C LEU A 273 -18.12 -107.27 18.50
N GLU A 274 -17.67 -107.02 17.26
CA GLU A 274 -17.89 -107.90 16.13
C GLU A 274 -17.25 -109.28 16.36
N LYS A 275 -16.04 -109.31 16.94
CA LYS A 275 -15.40 -110.57 17.34
C LYS A 275 -16.23 -111.33 18.38
N ALA A 276 -16.72 -110.64 19.42
CA ALA A 276 -17.58 -111.25 20.43
C ALA A 276 -18.91 -111.78 19.85
N VAL A 277 -19.48 -111.08 18.86
CA VAL A 277 -20.69 -111.54 18.15
C VAL A 277 -20.41 -112.80 17.34
N LYS A 278 -19.27 -112.89 16.65
CA LYS A 278 -18.85 -114.11 15.94
C LYS A 278 -18.63 -115.28 16.90
N GLU A 279 -17.90 -115.06 18.00
CA GLU A 279 -17.68 -116.06 19.05
C GLU A 279 -19.02 -116.51 19.68
N MET A 280 -19.97 -115.60 19.89
CA MET A 280 -21.32 -115.92 20.37
C MET A 280 -22.12 -116.74 19.34
N HIS A 281 -22.01 -116.44 18.04
CA HIS A 281 -22.66 -117.22 16.99
C HIS A 281 -22.10 -118.64 16.91
N GLU A 282 -20.78 -118.80 16.99
CA GLU A 282 -20.11 -120.10 17.08
C GLU A 282 -20.55 -120.89 18.32
N LEU A 283 -20.63 -120.23 19.48
CA LEU A 283 -21.13 -120.86 20.71
C LEU A 283 -22.60 -121.29 20.59
N ASN A 284 -23.42 -120.49 19.91
CA ASN A 284 -24.83 -120.82 19.69
C ASN A 284 -25.01 -121.97 18.68
N GLN A 285 -24.14 -122.05 17.67
CA GLN A 285 -24.07 -123.20 16.75
C GLN A 285 -23.73 -124.49 17.53
N LEU A 286 -22.72 -124.41 18.41
CA LEU A 286 -22.32 -125.51 19.29
C LEU A 286 -23.44 -125.92 20.25
N LYS A 287 -24.22 -124.94 20.74
CA LYS A 287 -25.40 -125.19 21.58
C LYS A 287 -26.49 -125.95 20.82
N MET A 288 -26.74 -125.63 19.56
CA MET A 288 -27.72 -126.37 18.74
C MET A 288 -27.25 -127.80 18.43
N ASP A 289 -25.95 -128.02 18.24
CA ASP A 289 -25.38 -129.35 18.02
C ASP A 289 -25.42 -130.22 19.30
N LEU A 290 -25.18 -129.61 20.47
CA LEU A 290 -25.37 -130.26 21.77
C LEU A 290 -26.84 -130.60 22.03
N GLN A 291 -27.78 -129.73 21.67
CA GLN A 291 -29.21 -129.98 21.83
C GLN A 291 -29.71 -131.14 20.94
N ARG A 292 -29.06 -131.38 19.79
CA ARG A 292 -29.32 -132.51 18.90
C ARG A 292 -28.76 -133.85 19.43
N GLN A 293 -27.68 -133.80 20.22
CA GLN A 293 -27.18 -134.97 20.97
C GLN A 293 -28.02 -135.28 22.23
N ASP A 294 -28.60 -134.25 22.85
CA ASP A 294 -29.44 -134.38 24.05
C ASP A 294 -30.73 -135.16 23.75
N GLU A 295 -31.43 -134.83 22.65
CA GLU A 295 -32.66 -135.51 22.20
C GLU A 295 -32.46 -137.02 21.89
N GLU A 296 -31.26 -137.44 21.48
CA GLU A 296 -30.92 -138.86 21.22
C GLU A 296 -30.60 -139.62 22.51
N THR A 297 -30.20 -138.91 23.58
CA THR A 297 -29.93 -139.48 24.91
C THR A 297 -31.14 -139.44 25.86
N GLU A 298 -32.09 -138.51 25.65
CA GLU A 298 -33.33 -138.37 26.44
C GLU A 298 -34.30 -139.55 26.30
N SER A 299 -34.28 -140.30 25.19
CA SER A 299 -35.13 -141.50 25.01
C SER A 299 -34.75 -142.67 25.94
N LYS A 300 -33.57 -142.65 26.59
CA LYS A 300 -33.09 -143.73 27.49
C LYS A 300 -32.98 -143.33 28.97
N ILE A 301 -33.19 -142.07 29.34
CA ILE A 301 -32.90 -141.54 30.69
C ILE A 301 -34.16 -141.09 31.45
N VAL A 302 -35.37 -141.33 30.94
CA VAL A 302 -36.62 -141.13 31.72
C VAL A 302 -36.71 -142.08 32.94
N GLN A 303 -35.81 -143.06 33.08
CA GLN A 303 -35.85 -144.06 34.17
C GLN A 303 -35.03 -143.72 35.44
N SER A 304 -34.39 -142.55 35.55
CA SER A 304 -33.54 -142.26 36.73
C SER A 304 -33.67 -140.83 37.27
N ASN A 305 -34.90 -140.31 37.27
CA ASN A 305 -35.25 -139.06 37.94
C ASN A 305 -35.30 -139.23 39.47
N MET A 306 -34.13 -139.40 40.09
CA MET A 306 -33.95 -139.32 41.55
C MET A 306 -32.72 -138.48 41.96
N LYS A 307 -32.16 -137.69 41.02
CA LYS A 307 -31.00 -136.78 41.27
C LYS A 307 -31.25 -135.32 40.85
N GLU A 308 -32.50 -134.93 40.66
CA GLU A 308 -32.85 -133.60 40.15
C GLU A 308 -33.15 -132.56 41.25
N ILE A 309 -33.39 -133.02 42.48
CA ILE A 309 -33.68 -132.11 43.61
C ILE A 309 -32.43 -131.40 44.15
N GLU A 310 -31.22 -131.94 43.94
CA GLU A 310 -29.98 -131.32 44.41
C GLU A 310 -29.38 -130.26 43.45
N ARG A 311 -29.77 -130.21 42.17
CA ARG A 311 -29.26 -129.20 41.22
C ARG A 311 -29.97 -127.85 41.30
N LEU A 312 -31.26 -127.82 41.67
CA LEU A 312 -32.05 -126.59 41.73
C LEU A 312 -31.55 -125.57 42.77
N LYS A 313 -30.76 -126.01 43.77
CA LYS A 313 -30.17 -125.13 44.78
C LYS A 313 -28.92 -124.37 44.30
N ALA A 314 -28.21 -124.88 43.29
CA ALA A 314 -26.99 -124.25 42.77
C ALA A 314 -27.28 -123.18 41.68
N GLU A 315 -28.37 -123.32 40.94
CA GLU A 315 -28.79 -122.39 39.87
C GLU A 315 -29.25 -121.03 40.43
N ILE A 316 -29.91 -121.03 41.60
CA ILE A 316 -30.46 -119.81 42.23
C ILE A 316 -29.37 -118.88 42.77
N LEU A 317 -28.22 -119.40 43.22
CA LEU A 317 -27.09 -118.58 43.69
C LEU A 317 -26.34 -117.90 42.53
N LYS A 318 -26.25 -118.56 41.37
CA LYS A 318 -25.62 -118.01 40.16
C LYS A 318 -26.43 -116.89 39.51
N GLN A 319 -27.76 -117.01 39.53
CA GLN A 319 -28.67 -115.96 39.05
C GLN A 319 -28.63 -114.69 39.93
N LYS A 320 -28.31 -114.81 41.23
CA LYS A 320 -28.17 -113.65 42.12
C LYS A 320 -26.90 -112.83 41.81
N GLU A 321 -25.78 -113.49 41.50
CA GLU A 321 -24.52 -112.82 41.12
C GLU A 321 -24.58 -112.19 39.73
N GLU A 322 -25.29 -112.81 38.76
CA GLU A 322 -25.54 -112.20 37.45
C GLU A 322 -26.45 -110.96 37.51
N VAL A 323 -27.43 -110.94 38.42
CA VAL A 323 -28.30 -109.76 38.64
C VAL A 323 -27.50 -108.61 39.27
N GLU A 324 -26.59 -108.90 40.21
CA GLU A 324 -25.71 -107.90 40.82
C GLU A 324 -24.73 -107.31 39.78
N ASN A 325 -24.16 -108.13 38.90
CA ASN A 325 -23.27 -107.67 37.83
C ASN A 325 -24.01 -106.86 36.74
N LYS A 326 -25.24 -107.26 36.38
CA LYS A 326 -26.10 -106.47 35.48
C LYS A 326 -26.53 -105.15 36.12
N MET A 327 -26.74 -105.10 37.43
CA MET A 327 -27.04 -103.86 38.17
C MET A 327 -25.87 -102.87 38.13
N GLN A 328 -24.62 -103.36 38.26
CA GLN A 328 -23.42 -102.51 38.15
C GLN A 328 -23.21 -101.99 36.72
N LEU A 329 -23.47 -102.83 35.70
CA LEU A 329 -23.42 -102.40 34.30
C LEU A 329 -24.46 -101.30 34.00
N VAL A 330 -25.69 -101.44 34.51
CA VAL A 330 -26.73 -100.42 34.35
C VAL A 330 -26.36 -99.11 35.04
N LYS A 331 -25.73 -99.15 36.22
CA LYS A 331 -25.24 -97.94 36.89
C LYS A 331 -24.17 -97.22 36.06
N THR A 332 -23.20 -97.94 35.50
CA THR A 332 -22.14 -97.34 34.69
C THR A 332 -22.67 -96.77 33.36
N GLU A 333 -23.61 -97.46 32.70
CA GLU A 333 -24.26 -96.95 31.49
C GLU A 333 -25.15 -95.73 31.77
N ALA A 334 -25.89 -95.71 32.88
CA ALA A 334 -26.66 -94.53 33.29
C ALA A 334 -25.78 -93.29 33.54
N GLU A 335 -24.56 -93.50 34.05
CA GLU A 335 -23.60 -92.43 34.32
C GLU A 335 -22.92 -91.90 33.05
N LYS A 336 -22.73 -92.75 32.03
CA LYS A 336 -22.32 -92.31 30.67
C LYS A 336 -23.42 -91.50 29.99
N VAL A 337 -24.66 -91.95 30.07
CA VAL A 337 -25.84 -91.22 29.55
C VAL A 337 -25.96 -89.85 30.22
N ARG A 338 -25.71 -89.75 31.53
CA ARG A 338 -25.67 -88.46 32.25
C ARG A 338 -24.60 -87.51 31.71
N ARG A 339 -23.38 -88.00 31.47
CA ARG A 339 -22.29 -87.20 30.89
C ARG A 339 -22.62 -86.69 29.48
N VAL A 340 -23.16 -87.56 28.63
CA VAL A 340 -23.59 -87.17 27.28
C VAL A 340 -24.70 -86.10 27.33
N LYS A 341 -25.61 -86.20 28.29
CA LYS A 341 -26.66 -85.19 28.49
C LYS A 341 -26.10 -83.83 28.92
N GLU A 342 -25.10 -83.81 29.80
CA GLU A 342 -24.41 -82.60 30.24
C GLU A 342 -23.59 -81.96 29.10
N GLU A 343 -22.88 -82.75 28.31
CA GLU A 343 -22.14 -82.27 27.12
C GLU A 343 -23.09 -81.71 26.05
N MET A 344 -24.20 -82.39 25.78
CA MET A 344 -25.24 -81.87 24.87
C MET A 344 -25.84 -80.56 25.36
N GLN A 345 -26.02 -80.39 26.67
CA GLN A 345 -26.55 -79.16 27.25
C GLN A 345 -25.54 -78.00 27.08
N GLN A 346 -24.26 -78.24 27.38
CA GLN A 346 -23.20 -77.26 27.18
C GLN A 346 -23.06 -76.83 25.71
N GLN A 347 -23.08 -77.79 24.77
CA GLN A 347 -23.04 -77.47 23.34
C GLN A 347 -24.24 -76.62 22.89
N ARG A 348 -25.41 -76.83 23.48
CA ARG A 348 -26.63 -76.08 23.17
C ARG A 348 -26.53 -74.64 23.68
N GLU A 349 -26.03 -74.44 24.90
CA GLU A 349 -25.77 -73.11 25.48
C GLU A 349 -24.68 -72.35 24.71
N GLU A 350 -23.62 -73.04 24.27
CA GLU A 350 -22.54 -72.42 23.51
C GLU A 350 -22.99 -71.99 22.10
N LEU A 351 -23.85 -72.79 21.46
CA LEU A 351 -24.47 -72.44 20.17
C LEU A 351 -25.41 -71.23 20.32
N GLU A 352 -26.17 -71.16 21.41
CA GLU A 352 -27.06 -70.06 21.71
C GLU A 352 -26.30 -68.75 21.99
N ALA A 353 -25.17 -68.84 22.69
CA ALA A 353 -24.25 -67.70 22.89
C ALA A 353 -23.66 -67.21 21.55
N LYS A 354 -23.20 -68.12 20.69
CA LYS A 354 -22.70 -67.78 19.34
C LYS A 354 -23.80 -67.15 18.47
N MET A 355 -25.04 -67.62 18.58
CA MET A 355 -26.19 -67.05 17.88
C MET A 355 -26.48 -65.62 18.35
N GLN A 356 -26.44 -65.35 19.66
CA GLN A 356 -26.62 -63.99 20.17
C GLN A 356 -25.48 -63.06 19.77
N TRP A 357 -24.23 -63.55 19.76
CA TRP A 357 -23.09 -62.78 19.30
C TRP A 357 -23.24 -62.39 17.82
N ALA A 358 -23.59 -63.35 16.95
CA ALA A 358 -23.84 -63.09 15.53
C ALA A 358 -24.99 -62.10 15.30
N LYS A 359 -26.04 -62.14 16.13
CA LYS A 359 -27.13 -61.17 16.06
C LYS A 359 -26.68 -59.74 16.38
N ARG A 360 -25.87 -59.54 17.42
CA ARG A 360 -25.31 -58.23 17.77
C ARG A 360 -24.39 -57.71 16.67
N GLU A 361 -23.54 -58.57 16.12
CA GLU A 361 -22.62 -58.20 15.04
C GLU A 361 -23.37 -57.74 13.78
N MET A 362 -24.51 -58.37 13.46
CA MET A 362 -25.37 -57.92 12.36
C MET A 362 -26.00 -56.55 12.62
N GLU A 363 -26.45 -56.28 13.85
CA GLU A 363 -27.01 -54.98 14.25
C GLU A 363 -25.94 -53.87 14.15
N GLU A 364 -24.71 -54.14 14.58
CA GLU A 364 -23.58 -53.20 14.45
C GLU A 364 -23.19 -52.94 12.99
N MET A 365 -23.16 -53.99 12.15
CA MET A 365 -22.94 -53.85 10.71
C MET A 365 -24.02 -53.01 10.03
N GLU A 366 -25.28 -53.08 10.49
CA GLU A 366 -26.36 -52.25 9.97
C GLU A 366 -26.20 -50.77 10.36
N ILE A 367 -25.73 -50.49 11.57
CA ILE A 367 -25.40 -49.12 12.02
C ILE A 367 -24.24 -48.58 11.18
N LEU A 368 -23.16 -49.36 11.00
CA LEU A 368 -22.01 -48.96 10.22
C LEU A 368 -22.38 -48.69 8.74
N LYS A 369 -23.28 -49.49 8.18
CA LYS A 369 -23.83 -49.27 6.83
C LYS A 369 -24.59 -47.95 6.73
N LYS A 370 -25.45 -47.64 7.72
CA LYS A 370 -26.17 -46.36 7.79
C LYS A 370 -25.22 -45.16 7.94
N GLU A 371 -24.15 -45.31 8.71
CA GLU A 371 -23.11 -44.27 8.82
C GLU A 371 -22.32 -44.07 7.52
N MET A 372 -21.94 -45.14 6.83
CA MET A 372 -21.30 -45.03 5.51
C MET A 372 -22.22 -44.34 4.50
N ASP A 373 -23.51 -44.65 4.49
CA ASP A 373 -24.47 -44.00 3.60
C ASP A 373 -24.63 -42.50 3.90
N ARG A 374 -24.60 -42.10 5.18
CA ARG A 374 -24.58 -40.68 5.57
C ARG A 374 -23.31 -40.00 5.09
N LYS A 375 -22.13 -40.59 5.36
CA LYS A 375 -20.84 -40.06 4.90
C LYS A 375 -20.79 -39.93 3.38
N LYS A 376 -21.35 -40.89 2.65
CA LYS A 376 -21.44 -40.85 1.18
C LYS A 376 -22.32 -39.70 0.70
N LYS A 377 -23.47 -39.44 1.32
CA LYS A 377 -24.35 -38.30 1.00
C LYS A 377 -23.68 -36.96 1.30
N ASP A 378 -22.99 -36.83 2.42
CA ASP A 378 -22.26 -35.61 2.79
C ASP A 378 -21.14 -35.31 1.79
N LEU A 379 -20.43 -36.35 1.35
CA LEU A 379 -19.35 -36.23 0.37
C LEU A 379 -19.88 -35.85 -1.02
N ASP A 380 -21.02 -36.40 -1.44
CA ASP A 380 -21.72 -36.02 -2.67
C ASP A 380 -22.23 -34.56 -2.62
N GLN A 381 -22.76 -34.12 -1.46
CA GLN A 381 -23.18 -32.74 -1.26
C GLN A 381 -21.99 -31.76 -1.33
N LYS A 382 -20.85 -32.12 -0.69
CA LYS A 382 -19.61 -31.33 -0.79
C LYS A 382 -19.10 -31.26 -2.22
N MET A 383 -19.13 -32.36 -2.97
CA MET A 383 -18.77 -32.35 -4.40
C MET A 383 -19.65 -31.39 -5.18
N LYS A 384 -20.97 -31.43 -5.01
CA LYS A 384 -21.91 -30.50 -5.67
C LYS A 384 -21.63 -29.04 -5.35
N GLN A 385 -21.32 -28.71 -4.08
CA GLN A 385 -20.92 -27.36 -3.69
C GLN A 385 -19.61 -26.94 -4.35
N THR A 386 -18.61 -27.81 -4.39
CA THR A 386 -17.33 -27.55 -5.06
C THR A 386 -17.51 -27.32 -6.56
N THR A 387 -18.36 -28.09 -7.23
CA THR A 387 -18.67 -27.90 -8.66
C THR A 387 -19.36 -26.55 -8.91
N ARG A 388 -20.29 -26.13 -8.04
CA ARG A 388 -20.95 -24.82 -8.14
C ARG A 388 -19.97 -23.67 -7.95
N ARG A 389 -19.13 -23.73 -6.91
CA ARG A 389 -18.06 -22.74 -6.67
C ARG A 389 -17.07 -22.67 -7.84
N LYS A 390 -16.70 -23.81 -8.42
CA LYS A 390 -15.85 -23.84 -9.62
C LYS A 390 -16.50 -23.09 -10.78
N GLY A 391 -17.80 -23.33 -11.03
CA GLY A 391 -18.55 -22.61 -12.07
C GLY A 391 -18.69 -21.10 -11.80
N GLU A 392 -18.82 -20.68 -10.54
CA GLU A 392 -18.81 -19.25 -10.16
C GLU A 392 -17.45 -18.60 -10.42
N ILE A 393 -16.36 -19.29 -10.08
CA ILE A 393 -14.99 -18.81 -10.35
C ILE A 393 -14.75 -18.71 -11.87
N ASP A 394 -15.22 -19.69 -12.64
CA ASP A 394 -15.05 -19.66 -14.10
C ASP A 394 -15.89 -18.54 -14.74
N ARG A 395 -17.08 -18.21 -14.20
CA ARG A 395 -17.83 -17.01 -14.61
C ARG A 395 -17.10 -15.71 -14.29
N MET A 396 -16.58 -15.57 -13.07
CA MET A 396 -15.78 -14.40 -12.68
C MET A 396 -14.53 -14.25 -13.55
N ARG A 397 -13.87 -15.36 -13.92
CA ARG A 397 -12.72 -15.32 -14.86
C ARG A 397 -13.10 -14.78 -16.24
N MET A 398 -14.25 -15.19 -16.78
CA MET A 398 -14.72 -14.67 -18.07
C MET A 398 -15.06 -13.17 -18.00
N GLU A 399 -15.67 -12.72 -16.89
CA GLU A 399 -15.98 -11.30 -16.68
C GLU A 399 -14.70 -10.46 -16.60
N ILE A 400 -13.69 -10.92 -15.85
CA ILE A 400 -12.38 -10.26 -15.75
C ILE A 400 -11.70 -10.18 -17.12
N GLU A 401 -11.71 -11.26 -17.91
CA GLU A 401 -11.09 -11.24 -19.24
C GLU A 401 -11.83 -10.28 -20.19
N LYS A 402 -13.16 -10.24 -20.12
CA LYS A 402 -13.97 -9.30 -20.92
C LYS A 402 -13.71 -7.84 -20.54
N GLU A 403 -13.62 -7.53 -19.25
CA GLU A 403 -13.25 -6.18 -18.79
C GLU A 403 -11.83 -5.82 -19.22
N LYS A 404 -10.89 -6.77 -19.17
CA LYS A 404 -9.52 -6.58 -19.64
C LYS A 404 -9.45 -6.28 -21.14
N GLU A 405 -10.20 -7.01 -21.97
CA GLU A 405 -10.34 -6.71 -23.41
C GLU A 405 -10.99 -5.34 -23.68
N GLU A 406 -11.95 -4.92 -22.85
CA GLU A 406 -12.54 -3.58 -22.96
C GLU A 406 -11.55 -2.47 -22.57
N MET A 407 -10.76 -2.70 -21.52
CA MET A 407 -9.70 -1.79 -21.11
C MET A 407 -8.58 -1.68 -22.16
N GLU A 408 -8.24 -2.79 -22.82
CA GLU A 408 -7.25 -2.77 -23.91
C GLU A 408 -7.77 -1.96 -25.11
N ARG A 409 -9.04 -2.16 -25.51
CA ARG A 409 -9.67 -1.34 -26.56
C ARG A 409 -9.67 0.15 -26.22
N LYS A 410 -10.01 0.52 -24.98
CA LYS A 410 -9.95 1.91 -24.53
C LYS A 410 -8.52 2.47 -24.57
N ARG A 411 -7.50 1.66 -24.26
CA ARG A 411 -6.08 2.06 -24.39
C ARG A 411 -5.71 2.32 -25.85
N GLU A 412 -6.11 1.44 -26.76
CA GLU A 412 -5.88 1.61 -28.20
C GLU A 412 -6.58 2.87 -28.76
N GLU A 413 -7.81 3.14 -28.33
CA GLU A 413 -8.53 4.37 -28.69
C GLU A 413 -7.83 5.64 -28.20
N ILE A 414 -7.36 5.64 -26.95
CA ILE A 414 -6.58 6.75 -26.40
C ILE A 414 -5.27 6.92 -27.15
N GLN A 415 -4.60 5.83 -27.52
CA GLN A 415 -3.36 5.86 -28.27
C GLN A 415 -3.57 6.46 -29.68
N LYS A 416 -4.61 6.04 -30.39
CA LYS A 416 -4.98 6.64 -31.67
C LYS A 416 -5.33 8.13 -31.53
N ALA A 417 -6.09 8.51 -30.51
CA ALA A 417 -6.42 9.91 -30.26
C ALA A 417 -5.16 10.76 -29.99
N ARG A 418 -4.16 10.20 -29.30
CA ARG A 418 -2.85 10.84 -29.08
C ARG A 418 -2.07 11.00 -30.39
N GLU A 419 -2.05 9.97 -31.23
CA GLU A 419 -1.42 10.02 -32.55
C GLU A 419 -2.09 11.06 -33.46
N ASP A 420 -3.43 11.09 -33.50
CA ASP A 420 -4.21 12.09 -34.25
C ASP A 420 -4.00 13.52 -33.72
N PHE A 421 -3.81 13.68 -32.41
CA PHE A 421 -3.48 14.97 -31.82
C PHE A 421 -2.06 15.41 -32.19
N GLN A 422 -1.12 14.48 -32.19
CA GLN A 422 0.27 14.74 -32.59
C GLN A 422 0.37 15.14 -34.07
N ILE A 423 -0.36 14.46 -34.96
CA ILE A 423 -0.44 14.82 -36.39
C ILE A 423 -0.98 16.25 -36.53
N ARG A 424 -2.05 16.60 -35.82
CA ARG A 424 -2.61 17.96 -35.85
C ARG A 424 -1.63 19.03 -35.35
N ILE A 425 -0.78 18.72 -34.38
CA ILE A 425 0.27 19.65 -33.94
C ILE A 425 1.30 19.87 -35.05
N GLU A 426 1.75 18.78 -35.70
CA GLU A 426 2.75 18.89 -36.76
C GLU A 426 2.20 19.60 -38.01
N GLU A 427 0.94 19.35 -38.38
CA GLU A 427 0.25 20.07 -39.45
C GLU A 427 0.16 21.58 -39.17
N ASN A 428 -0.21 21.96 -37.94
CA ASN A 428 -0.25 23.37 -37.53
C ASN A 428 1.14 24.02 -37.54
N ARG A 429 2.17 23.26 -37.17
CA ARG A 429 3.56 23.73 -37.22
C ARG A 429 3.98 24.02 -38.66
N ILE A 430 3.73 23.10 -39.59
CA ILE A 430 4.05 23.28 -41.02
C ILE A 430 3.30 24.50 -41.58
N GLN A 431 2.01 24.63 -41.29
CA GLN A 431 1.23 25.80 -41.73
C GLN A 431 1.77 27.12 -41.16
N THR A 432 2.32 27.11 -39.94
CA THR A 432 2.94 28.29 -39.32
C THR A 432 4.24 28.65 -40.02
N GLU A 433 5.10 27.66 -40.29
CA GLU A 433 6.36 27.84 -41.04
C GLU A 433 6.10 28.38 -42.46
N GLU A 434 5.06 27.88 -43.15
CA GLU A 434 4.64 28.40 -44.47
C GLU A 434 4.17 29.86 -44.41
N LYS A 435 3.33 30.21 -43.42
CA LYS A 435 2.86 31.58 -43.21
C LYS A 435 4.01 32.54 -42.88
N GLU A 436 5.00 32.12 -42.11
CA GLU A 436 6.20 32.90 -41.82
C GLU A 436 7.08 33.11 -43.06
N GLY A 437 7.20 32.09 -43.92
CA GLY A 437 7.84 32.20 -45.22
C GLY A 437 7.17 33.22 -46.14
N ILE A 438 5.83 33.23 -46.17
CA ILE A 438 5.05 34.23 -46.93
C ILE A 438 5.23 35.64 -46.33
N ASN A 439 5.22 35.77 -45.00
CA ASN A 439 5.43 37.06 -44.33
C ASN A 439 6.80 37.66 -44.66
N SER A 440 7.84 36.83 -44.68
CA SER A 440 9.20 37.24 -45.07
C SER A 440 9.26 37.77 -46.52
N LYS A 441 8.50 37.17 -47.44
CA LYS A 441 8.39 37.65 -48.84
C LYS A 441 7.68 38.99 -48.92
N ILE A 442 6.61 39.19 -48.15
CA ILE A 442 5.87 40.47 -48.10
C ILE A 442 6.75 41.59 -47.55
N VAL A 443 7.51 41.34 -46.48
CA VAL A 443 8.47 42.32 -45.93
C VAL A 443 9.52 42.71 -46.96
N ASN A 444 10.06 41.75 -47.71
CA ASN A 444 11.03 42.01 -48.78
C ASN A 444 10.40 42.82 -49.93
N LEU A 445 9.18 42.49 -50.35
CA LEU A 445 8.45 43.26 -51.37
C LEU A 445 8.19 44.71 -50.94
N ILE A 446 7.80 44.94 -49.69
CA ILE A 446 7.64 46.29 -49.12
C ILE A 446 8.95 47.06 -49.19
N TYR A 447 10.07 46.42 -48.81
CA TYR A 447 11.39 47.05 -48.89
C TYR A 447 11.77 47.41 -50.33
N GLN A 448 11.53 46.52 -51.30
CA GLN A 448 11.79 46.79 -52.72
C GLN A 448 10.95 47.94 -53.26
N ILE A 449 9.67 48.01 -52.89
CA ILE A 449 8.77 49.09 -53.31
C ILE A 449 9.19 50.43 -52.72
N GLU A 450 9.57 50.48 -51.44
CA GLU A 450 10.10 51.71 -50.82
C GLU A 450 11.39 52.16 -51.50
N ARG A 451 12.27 51.22 -51.86
CA ARG A 451 13.48 51.52 -52.63
C ARG A 451 13.16 52.10 -54.01
N THR A 452 12.19 51.53 -54.72
CA THR A 452 11.76 52.05 -56.02
C THR A 452 11.08 53.40 -55.87
N ARG A 453 10.26 53.61 -54.84
CA ARG A 453 9.61 54.88 -54.50
C ARG A 453 10.63 55.99 -54.25
N GLU A 454 11.71 55.68 -53.53
CA GLU A 454 12.82 56.61 -53.28
C GLU A 454 13.51 57.00 -54.60
N ILE A 455 13.84 56.03 -55.46
CA ILE A 455 14.45 56.29 -56.77
C ILE A 455 13.54 57.12 -57.68
N VAL A 456 12.23 56.82 -57.72
CA VAL A 456 11.24 57.59 -58.49
C VAL A 456 11.10 59.00 -57.93
N GLY A 457 11.08 59.14 -56.60
CA GLY A 457 11.05 60.41 -55.88
C GLY A 457 12.25 61.29 -56.20
N ASP A 458 13.46 60.73 -56.15
CA ASP A 458 14.69 61.39 -56.53
C ASP A 458 14.63 61.82 -58.01
N ALA A 459 14.23 60.92 -58.92
CA ALA A 459 14.11 61.23 -60.34
C ALA A 459 13.08 62.35 -60.61
N THR A 460 11.94 62.37 -59.91
CA THR A 460 10.97 63.46 -60.01
C THR A 460 11.59 64.79 -59.55
N PHE A 461 12.32 64.77 -58.43
CA PHE A 461 12.98 65.95 -57.87
C PHE A 461 14.09 66.47 -58.80
N TYR A 462 14.93 65.59 -59.35
CA TYR A 462 15.97 65.93 -60.31
C TYR A 462 15.38 66.52 -61.60
N MET A 463 14.27 65.99 -62.11
CA MET A 463 13.62 66.55 -63.29
C MET A 463 12.92 67.88 -63.01
N GLU A 464 12.31 68.06 -61.84
CA GLU A 464 11.67 69.33 -61.43
C GLU A 464 12.70 70.47 -61.27
N LYS A 465 13.91 70.13 -60.80
CA LYS A 465 15.06 71.04 -60.79
C LYS A 465 15.53 71.39 -62.20
N ASN A 466 15.69 70.40 -63.08
CA ASN A 466 16.17 70.60 -64.47
C ASN A 466 15.14 71.30 -65.39
N THR A 467 13.83 71.22 -65.10
CA THR A 467 12.80 72.02 -65.81
C THR A 467 12.93 73.52 -65.61
N SER A 468 13.59 73.94 -64.53
CA SER A 468 13.86 75.34 -64.28
C SER A 468 15.08 75.86 -65.09
N GLU A 469 15.84 74.98 -65.75
CA GLU A 469 17.15 75.29 -66.34
C GLU A 469 17.34 74.89 -67.84
N SER A 470 16.44 74.16 -68.52
CA SER A 470 16.72 73.57 -69.86
C SER A 470 15.73 73.92 -71.01
N GLN A 471 16.24 73.93 -72.26
CA GLN A 471 15.52 74.19 -73.53
C GLN A 471 14.75 72.96 -74.10
N LEU A 472 14.35 71.99 -73.28
CA LEU A 472 13.47 70.90 -73.72
C LEU A 472 12.00 71.38 -73.75
N GLY A 473 11.24 70.92 -74.75
CA GLY A 473 9.86 71.36 -74.95
C GLY A 473 8.99 71.06 -73.72
N ALA A 474 8.38 72.11 -73.15
CA ALA A 474 7.54 72.02 -71.95
C ALA A 474 6.43 70.93 -72.04
N VAL A 475 6.01 70.59 -73.26
CA VAL A 475 5.02 69.54 -73.55
C VAL A 475 5.52 68.14 -73.17
N GLU A 476 6.76 67.79 -73.52
CA GLU A 476 7.35 66.47 -73.25
C GLU A 476 7.63 66.30 -71.76
N VAL A 477 8.10 67.35 -71.10
CA VAL A 477 8.35 67.30 -69.66
C VAL A 477 7.06 67.26 -68.85
N ASN A 478 6.01 67.99 -69.26
CA ASN A 478 4.70 67.89 -68.62
C ASN A 478 4.05 66.52 -68.83
N LYS A 479 4.27 65.87 -69.99
CA LYS A 479 3.82 64.50 -70.23
C LYS A 479 4.54 63.50 -69.31
N MET A 480 5.87 63.58 -69.21
CA MET A 480 6.66 62.75 -68.30
C MET A 480 6.30 63.02 -66.83
N LYS A 481 6.06 64.27 -66.45
CA LYS A 481 5.60 64.65 -65.10
C LYS A 481 4.25 64.01 -64.78
N GLY A 482 3.30 64.04 -65.71
CA GLY A 482 2.00 63.38 -65.55
C GLY A 482 2.10 61.86 -65.46
N GLU A 483 2.99 61.24 -66.24
CA GLU A 483 3.27 59.80 -66.14
C GLU A 483 3.93 59.42 -64.81
N MET A 484 4.87 60.22 -64.31
CA MET A 484 5.48 60.00 -62.99
C MET A 484 4.50 60.21 -61.84
N GLN A 485 3.66 61.23 -61.89
CA GLN A 485 2.62 61.43 -60.88
C GLN A 485 1.65 60.24 -60.82
N ARG A 486 1.28 59.71 -61.99
CA ARG A 486 0.48 58.48 -62.07
C ARG A 486 1.21 57.29 -61.42
N LEU A 487 2.49 57.09 -61.74
CA LEU A 487 3.31 56.03 -61.15
C LEU A 487 3.47 56.19 -59.63
N VAL A 488 3.62 57.41 -59.11
CA VAL A 488 3.68 57.66 -57.67
C VAL A 488 2.38 57.26 -56.98
N VAL A 489 1.23 57.61 -57.56
CA VAL A 489 -0.08 57.21 -57.02
C VAL A 489 -0.28 55.69 -57.07
N GLU A 490 0.12 55.04 -58.17
CA GLU A 490 0.06 53.59 -58.30
C GLU A 490 0.98 52.87 -57.30
N ILE A 491 2.20 53.37 -57.10
CA ILE A 491 3.16 52.85 -56.10
C ILE A 491 2.60 53.01 -54.68
N GLU A 492 2.02 54.16 -54.37
CA GLU A 492 1.43 54.42 -53.05
C GLU A 492 0.21 53.53 -52.80
N HIS A 493 -0.62 53.30 -53.81
CA HIS A 493 -1.75 52.37 -53.70
C HIS A 493 -1.30 50.92 -53.46
N ILE A 494 -0.27 50.45 -54.17
CA ILE A 494 0.30 49.11 -53.95
C ILE A 494 0.90 48.99 -52.55
N ARG A 495 1.57 50.05 -52.06
CA ARG A 495 2.13 50.12 -50.71
C ARG A 495 1.05 49.98 -49.64
N GLU A 496 -0.06 50.72 -49.78
CA GLU A 496 -1.19 50.66 -48.85
C GLU A 496 -1.83 49.26 -48.82
N MET A 497 -2.01 48.63 -49.99
CA MET A 497 -2.52 47.25 -50.07
C MET A 497 -1.60 46.26 -49.36
N LEU A 498 -0.28 46.37 -49.54
CA LEU A 498 0.69 45.50 -48.87
C LEU A 498 0.78 45.76 -47.35
N GLN A 499 0.62 47.00 -46.91
CA GLN A 499 0.53 47.34 -45.48
C GLN A 499 -0.76 46.79 -44.86
N CYS A 500 -1.89 46.86 -45.58
CA CYS A 500 -3.14 46.25 -45.15
C CYS A 500 -2.98 44.73 -45.00
N LEU A 501 -2.40 44.06 -46.00
CA LEU A 501 -2.12 42.62 -45.97
C LEU A 501 -1.17 42.24 -44.81
N LYS A 502 -0.10 43.02 -44.58
CA LYS A 502 0.80 42.83 -43.43
C LYS A 502 0.04 42.89 -42.11
N THR A 503 -0.85 43.88 -41.96
CA THR A 503 -1.62 44.07 -40.71
C THR A 503 -2.62 42.95 -40.48
N GLN A 504 -3.29 42.48 -41.54
CA GLN A 504 -4.20 41.33 -41.48
C GLN A 504 -3.46 40.04 -41.10
N MET A 505 -2.26 39.82 -41.63
CA MET A 505 -1.43 38.66 -41.27
C MET A 505 -0.92 38.73 -39.83
N GLU A 506 -0.55 39.91 -39.33
CA GLU A 506 -0.10 40.08 -37.94
C GLU A 506 -1.27 39.82 -36.96
N GLN A 507 -2.47 40.28 -37.30
CA GLN A 507 -3.68 39.96 -36.55
C GLN A 507 -4.00 38.46 -36.58
N SER A 508 -3.84 37.80 -37.73
CA SER A 508 -4.02 36.34 -37.83
C SER A 508 -2.98 35.57 -37.00
N LYS A 509 -1.73 36.05 -36.95
CA LYS A 509 -0.67 35.48 -36.11
C LYS A 509 -0.99 35.61 -34.62
N GLU A 510 -1.53 36.75 -34.20
CA GLU A 510 -1.93 36.98 -32.80
C GLU A 510 -3.11 36.10 -32.37
N VAL A 511 -4.05 35.81 -33.29
CA VAL A 511 -5.14 34.86 -33.05
C VAL A 511 -4.59 33.44 -32.86
N LEU A 512 -3.69 32.99 -33.74
CA LEU A 512 -3.05 31.67 -33.62
C LEU A 512 -2.22 31.53 -32.33
N ARG A 513 -1.59 32.62 -31.87
CA ARG A 513 -0.85 32.64 -30.60
C ARG A 513 -1.78 32.42 -29.41
N LYS A 514 -2.94 33.08 -29.40
CA LYS A 514 -3.96 32.92 -28.34
C LYS A 514 -4.61 31.54 -28.34
N GLU A 515 -4.82 30.95 -29.51
CA GLU A 515 -5.32 29.58 -29.64
C GLU A 515 -4.31 28.55 -29.14
N LYS A 516 -3.02 28.75 -29.40
CA LYS A 516 -1.94 27.91 -28.87
C LYS A 516 -1.84 27.99 -27.34
N GLU A 517 -1.90 29.20 -26.78
CA GLU A 517 -1.89 29.44 -25.32
C GLU A 517 -3.13 28.84 -24.62
N SER A 518 -4.27 28.73 -25.32
CA SER A 518 -5.51 28.14 -24.77
C SER A 518 -5.54 26.61 -24.81
N CYS A 519 -4.72 25.97 -25.64
CA CYS A 519 -4.62 24.50 -25.73
C CYS A 519 -3.57 23.90 -24.77
N GLU A 520 -2.74 24.73 -24.12
CA GLU A 520 -1.71 24.32 -23.16
C GLU A 520 -2.20 24.33 -21.69
N CYS A 521 -3.47 24.70 -21.43
CA CYS A 521 -4.18 24.55 -20.15
C CYS A 521 -5.23 23.43 -20.24
#